data_AF-A0A840MTN8-F1
#
_entry.id   AF-A0A840MTN8-F1
#
_cell.length_a   1.000
_cell.length_b   1.000
_cell.length_c   1.000
_cell.angle_alpha   90.00
_cell.angle_beta   90.00
_cell.angle_gamma   90.00
#
_symmetry.space_group_name_H-M   'P 1'
#
loop_
_entity.id
_entity.type
_entity.pdbx_description
1 polymer ?
#
loop_
_entity_poly.entity_id
_entity_poly.type
_entity_poly.pdbx_seq_one_letter_code
_entity_poly.pdbx_strand_id
1 'polypeptide(L)' 'MNYAIANYLPYVLSAITIWMTLLAGNLHRKAWLVGLLNQALWLLWILTTASWGFIPLNIALWIVYARNHFRWARSAPGVR' A
#
# COMPACT_ATOMS: atom_id res chain seq x y z
N MET A 1 -16.26 -17.00 -8.82
CA MET A 1 -15.61 -15.86 -8.14
C MET A 1 -15.86 -16.02 -6.65
N ASN A 2 -14.83 -16.11 -5.80
CA ASN A 2 -15.02 -16.36 -4.37
C ASN A 2 -15.72 -15.16 -3.71
N TYR A 3 -16.98 -15.33 -3.32
CA TYR A 3 -17.85 -14.28 -2.75
C TYR A 3 -17.20 -13.57 -1.55
N ALA A 4 -16.41 -14.32 -0.77
CA ALA A 4 -15.65 -13.80 0.37
C ALA A 4 -14.53 -12.83 -0.05
N ILE A 5 -13.85 -13.09 -1.17
CA ILE A 5 -12.75 -12.25 -1.68
C ILE A 5 -13.32 -10.93 -2.21
N ALA A 6 -14.44 -10.98 -2.93
CA ALA A 6 -15.06 -9.78 -3.47
C ALA A 6 -15.57 -8.83 -2.38
N ASN A 7 -16.14 -9.38 -1.30
CA ASN A 7 -16.82 -8.58 -0.27
C ASN A 7 -15.95 -8.27 0.95
N TYR A 8 -15.15 -9.21 1.46
CA TYR A 8 -14.41 -9.00 2.72
C TYR A 8 -12.98 -8.50 2.52
N LEU A 9 -12.33 -8.86 1.41
CA LEU A 9 -10.95 -8.45 1.17
C LEU A 9 -10.75 -6.93 1.16
N PRO A 10 -11.65 -6.09 0.59
CA PRO A 10 -11.50 -4.63 0.63
C PRO A 10 -11.48 -4.06 2.04
N TYR A 11 -12.26 -4.62 2.97
CA TYR A 11 -12.28 -4.17 4.36
C TYR A 11 -10.97 -4.50 5.07
N VAL A 12 -10.42 -5.70 4.82
CA VAL A 12 -9.11 -6.11 5.35
C VAL A 12 -8.00 -5.22 4.79
N LEU A 13 -8.00 -4.97 3.47
CA LEU A 13 -7.04 -4.09 2.81
C LEU A 13 -7.13 -2.64 3.30
N SER A 14 -8.34 -2.17 3.62
CA SER A 14 -8.57 -0.83 4.18
C SER A 14 -8.02 -0.74 5.61
N ALA A 15 -8.26 -1.74 6.45
CA ALA A 15 -7.71 -1.79 7.81
C ALA A 15 -6.17 -1.79 7.79
N ILE A 16 -5.55 -2.55 6.87
CA ILE A 16 -4.09 -2.55 6.69
C ILE A 16 -3.60 -1.17 6.20
N THR A 17 -4.33 -0.53 5.29
CA THR A 17 -3.99 0.83 4.81
C THR A 17 -4.02 1.86 5.95
N ILE A 18 -5.05 1.81 6.81
CA ILE A 18 -5.19 2.70 7.96
C ILE A 18 -4.06 2.46 8.96
N TRP A 19 -3.83 1.20 9.33
CA TRP A 19 -2.74 0.81 10.23
C TRP A 19 -1.38 1.27 9.70
N MET A 20 -1.12 1.09 8.40
CA MET A 20 0.11 1.53 7.75
C MET A 20 0.25 3.06 7.76
N THR A 21 -0.84 3.80 7.53
CA THR A 21 -0.84 5.27 7.57
C THR A 21 -0.48 5.78 8.96
N LEU A 22 -0.99 5.14 10.02
CA LEU A 22 -0.62 5.43 11.41
C LEU A 22 0.87 5.10 11.68
N LEU A 23 1.36 3.96 11.17
CA LEU A 23 2.75 3.53 11.36
C LEU A 23 3.75 4.41 10.59
N ALA A 24 3.36 4.90 9.41
CA ALA A 24 4.16 5.81 8.59
C ALA A 24 4.36 7.17 9.27
N GLY A 25 3.39 7.62 10.08
CA GLY A 25 3.55 8.78 10.96
C GLY A 25 4.67 8.61 11.99
N ASN A 26 5.01 7.36 12.34
CA ASN A 26 6.05 7.02 13.33
C ASN A 26 7.41 6.67 12.70
N LEU A 27 7.64 6.99 11.40
CA LEU A 27 8.93 6.87 10.69
C LEU A 27 9.59 5.48 10.65
N HIS A 28 8.83 4.40 10.87
CA HIS A 28 9.39 3.05 10.78
C HIS A 28 9.65 2.63 9.32
N ARG A 29 10.93 2.38 8.98
CA ARG A 29 11.37 1.86 7.66
C ARG A 29 10.60 0.61 7.20
N LYS A 30 10.13 -0.23 8.14
CA LYS A 30 9.34 -1.45 7.84
C LYS A 30 7.89 -1.17 7.46
N ALA A 31 7.32 -0.02 7.86
CA ALA A 31 5.95 0.38 7.50
C ALA A 31 5.79 0.45 5.97
N TRP A 32 6.85 0.87 5.27
CA TRP A 32 6.86 0.99 3.82
C TRP A 32 6.67 -0.33 3.07
N LEU A 33 7.39 -1.38 3.48
CA LEU A 33 7.31 -2.69 2.82
C LEU A 33 5.88 -3.26 2.94
N VAL A 34 5.24 -3.06 4.09
CA VAL A 34 3.85 -3.46 4.34
C VAL A 34 2.89 -2.70 3.42
N GLY A 35 3.12 -1.40 3.19
CA GLY A 35 2.33 -0.61 2.25
C GLY A 35 2.45 -1.03 0.79
N LEU A 36 3.67 -1.33 0.35
CA LEU A 36 3.90 -1.83 -1.00
C LEU A 36 3.22 -3.19 -1.22
N LEU A 37 3.33 -4.08 -0.24
CA LEU A 37 2.67 -5.38 -0.26
C LEU A 37 1.13 -5.23 -0.27
N ASN A 38 0.61 -4.28 0.51
CA ASN A 38 -0.81 -3.94 0.51
C ASN A 38 -1.28 -3.38 -0.84
N GLN A 39 -0.46 -2.58 -1.52
CA GLN A 39 -0.79 -2.09 -2.86
C GLN A 39 -0.74 -3.18 -3.93
N ALA A 40 0.14 -4.17 -3.79
CA ALA A 40 0.13 -5.36 -4.64
C ALA A 40 -1.14 -6.20 -4.43
N LEU A 41 -1.60 -6.33 -3.18
CA LEU A 41 -2.87 -7.00 -2.87
C LEU A 41 -4.08 -6.24 -3.41
N TRP A 42 -4.09 -4.91 -3.34
CA TRP A 42 -5.12 -4.08 -3.99
C TRP A 42 -5.14 -4.28 -5.51
N LEU A 43 -3.98 -4.33 -6.15
CA LEU A 43 -3.89 -4.58 -7.59
C LEU A 43 -4.45 -5.95 -7.96
N LEU A 44 -4.10 -7.00 -7.21
CA LEU A 44 -4.63 -8.34 -7.40
C LEU A 44 -6.16 -8.36 -7.24
N TRP A 45 -6.69 -7.71 -6.20
CA TRP A 45 -8.13 -7.61 -6.02
C TRP A 45 -8.81 -6.92 -7.20
N ILE A 46 -8.30 -5.77 -7.65
CA ILE A 46 -8.83 -5.02 -8.80
C ILE A 46 -8.89 -5.89 -10.06
N LEU A 47 -7.83 -6.65 -10.35
CA LEU A 47 -7.77 -7.56 -11.50
C LEU A 47 -8.78 -8.70 -11.36
N THR A 48 -8.93 -9.28 -10.17
CA THR A 48 -9.87 -10.39 -9.92
C THR A 48 -11.34 -9.95 -9.90
N THR A 49 -11.63 -8.68 -9.56
CA THR A 49 -12.99 -8.14 -9.50
C THR A 49 -13.35 -7.28 -10.70
N ALA A 50 -12.46 -7.14 -11.68
CA ALA A 50 -12.62 -6.25 -12.83
C ALA A 50 -13.01 -4.81 -12.43
N SER A 51 -12.49 -4.33 -11.29
CA SER A 51 -12.81 -3.01 -10.73
C SER A 51 -11.89 -1.92 -11.29
N TRP A 52 -11.90 -1.76 -12.62
CA TRP A 52 -10.96 -0.92 -13.38
C TRP A 52 -10.89 0.54 -12.92
N GLY A 53 -11.97 1.07 -12.32
CA GLY A 53 -12.02 2.45 -11.79
C GLY A 53 -11.01 2.74 -10.68
N PHE A 54 -10.48 1.71 -10.00
CA PHE A 54 -9.48 1.86 -8.93
C PHE A 54 -8.02 1.76 -9.42
N ILE A 55 -7.78 1.43 -10.69
CA ILE A 55 -6.42 1.33 -11.25
C ILE A 55 -5.67 2.67 -11.18
N PRO A 56 -6.25 3.82 -11.58
CA PRO A 56 -5.55 5.10 -11.50
C PRO A 56 -5.11 5.43 -10.06
N LEU A 57 -5.99 5.15 -9.09
CA LEU A 57 -5.70 5.35 -7.66
C LEU A 57 -4.57 4.42 -7.19
N ASN A 58 -4.62 3.13 -7.54
CA ASN A 58 -3.59 2.16 -7.16
C ASN A 58 -2.21 2.54 -7.72
N ILE A 59 -2.15 2.95 -8.99
CA ILE A 59 -0.91 3.43 -9.64
C ILE A 59 -0.37 4.68 -8.94
N ALA A 60 -1.23 5.66 -8.64
CA ALA A 60 -0.83 6.87 -7.95
C ALA A 60 -0.21 6.56 -6.57
N LEU A 61 -0.83 5.65 -5.81
CA LEU A 61 -0.32 5.21 -4.51
C LEU A 61 1.01 4.45 -4.64
N TRP A 62 1.16 3.59 -5.65
CA TRP A 62 2.44 2.94 -5.98
C TRP A 62 3.56 3.97 -6.20
N ILE A 63 3.31 5.01 -7.02
CA ILE A 63 4.28 6.06 -7.31
C ILE A 63 4.63 6.86 -6.04
N VAL A 64 3.64 7.23 -5.23
CA VAL A 64 3.85 7.99 -3.99
C VAL A 64 4.68 7.17 -3.00
N TYR A 65 4.34 5.88 -2.78
CA TYR A 65 5.10 5.03 -1.88
C TYR A 65 6.53 4.79 -2.40
N ALA A 66 6.71 4.52 -3.70
CA ALA A 66 8.04 4.37 -4.29
C ALA A 66 8.89 5.64 -4.13
N ARG A 67 8.34 6.82 -4.45
CA ARG A 67 9.02 8.12 -4.28
C ARG A 67 9.34 8.42 -2.81
N ASN A 68 8.44 8.08 -1.90
CA ASN A 68 8.65 8.27 -0.47
C ASN A 68 9.80 7.40 0.06
N HIS A 69 9.96 6.17 -0.44
CA HIS A 69 11.12 5.33 -0.11
C HIS A 69 12.43 6.00 -0.47
N PHE A 70 12.55 6.54 -1.70
CA PHE A 70 13.78 7.18 -2.15
C PHE A 70 14.12 8.43 -1.32
N ARG A 71 13.12 9.17 -0.83
CA ARG A 71 13.34 10.29 0.10
C ARG A 71 13.77 9.81 1.49
N TRP A 72 13.12 8.80 2.07
CA TRP A 72 13.48 8.28 3.39
C TRP A 72 14.81 7.52 3.42
N ALA A 73 15.23 6.90 2.32
CA ALA A 73 16.55 6.33 2.19
C ALA A 73 17.66 7.39 2.28
N ARG A 74 17.40 8.61 1.78
CA ARG A 74 18.34 9.75 1.82
C ARG A 74 18.28 10.56 3.11
N SER A 75 17.18 10.50 3.85
CA SER A 75 17.03 11.18 5.15
C SER A 75 17.47 10.35 6.35
N ALA A 76 18.02 9.15 6.16
CA ALA A 76 18.75 8.48 7.24
C ALA A 76 20.04 9.27 7.50
N PRO A 77 20.20 9.93 8.67
CA PRO A 77 21.47 10.56 9.03
C PRO A 77 22.55 9.48 8.96
N GLY A 78 23.67 9.81 8.33
CA GLY A 78 24.73 8.87 8.02
C GLY A 78 25.13 7.98 9.20
N VAL A 79 25.43 6.73 8.86
CA VAL A 79 26.63 6.10 9.41
C VAL A 79 27.76 7.11 9.13
N ARG A 80 28.18 7.81 10.19
CA ARG A 80 29.47 8.48 10.21
C ARG A 80 30.57 7.43 10.17
#